data_AF-A0A410P0G7-F1
#
_entry.id   AF-A0A410P0G7-F1
#
_cell.length_a   1.000
_cell.length_b   1.000
_cell.length_c   1.000
_cell.angle_alpha   90.00
_cell.angle_beta   90.00
_cell.angle_gamma   90.00
#
_symmetry.space_group_name_H-M   'P 1'
#
loop_
_entity.id
_entity.type
_entity.pdbx_description
1 polymer ?
#
loop_
_entity_poly.entity_id
_entity_poly.type
_entity_poly.pdbx_seq_one_letter_code
_entity_poly.pdbx_strand_id
1 'polypeptide(L)'
;MAFLIDPQELKPGLILFRRADVQHRNWYCRIRVPGSDRYKTVSLRTADVTTAKEAAFDADADLRFRVKHDVPVFNRTFAQIAKMYADHQQARSEAGEITHHRWEVVESIIRAQINRYVGAKQIAHVSHDDFLGYPLWRRQNGLGRGGRPVSDATIRYEMSIFRSVIAFAVGKRFVPESHVYKGKLPLAKVRRDAFTPEEYRKLHTFARGWIKRARTRKFEWHRQLAYNFILIMCNTGMRPAEAKNLRWRDVAIRTDTEGRRMVILHVRGKDKSRQLVAGDVTP
;
A
#
# COMPACT_ATOMS: atom_id res chain seq x y z
N MET A 1 -34.60 -11.63 28.48
CA MET A 1 -35.62 -10.70 27.94
C MET A 1 -35.47 -10.66 26.42
N ALA A 2 -36.57 -10.72 25.66
CA ALA A 2 -36.51 -10.68 24.20
C ALA A 2 -36.03 -9.31 23.71
N PHE A 3 -35.06 -9.27 22.80
CA PHE A 3 -34.51 -8.03 22.23
C PHE A 3 -35.54 -7.28 21.36
N LEU A 4 -36.53 -8.01 20.82
CA LEU A 4 -37.58 -7.51 19.94
C LEU A 4 -38.91 -7.46 20.72
N ILE A 5 -39.58 -6.32 20.69
CA ILE A 5 -40.91 -6.07 21.25
C ILE A 5 -41.87 -5.79 20.09
N ASP A 6 -43.11 -6.28 20.18
CA ASP A 6 -44.19 -6.10 19.19
C ASP A 6 -43.77 -6.39 17.73
N PRO A 7 -43.18 -7.56 17.42
CA PRO A 7 -42.80 -7.87 16.05
C PRO A 7 -44.05 -7.99 15.16
N GLN A 8 -44.05 -7.26 14.05
CA GLN A 8 -45.08 -7.31 13.01
C GLN A 8 -44.40 -7.55 11.66
N GLU A 9 -44.75 -8.65 10.98
CA GLU A 9 -44.28 -8.87 9.62
C GLU A 9 -45.18 -8.13 8.63
N LEU A 10 -44.61 -7.18 7.88
CA LEU A 10 -45.35 -6.39 6.89
C LEU A 10 -45.37 -7.08 5.52
N LYS A 11 -44.28 -7.78 5.19
CA LYS A 11 -44.12 -8.64 4.01
C LYS A 11 -42.96 -9.61 4.25
N PRO A 12 -42.81 -10.68 3.45
CA PRO A 12 -41.69 -11.60 3.60
C PRO A 12 -40.34 -10.89 3.63
N GLY A 13 -39.66 -10.99 4.78
CA GLY A 13 -38.35 -10.36 5.00
C GLY A 13 -38.38 -8.87 5.40
N LEU A 14 -39.55 -8.26 5.62
CA LEU A 14 -39.71 -6.93 6.22
C LEU A 14 -40.46 -7.05 7.55
N ILE A 15 -39.72 -6.91 8.65
CA ILE A 15 -40.24 -7.06 10.00
C ILE A 15 -40.15 -5.72 10.72
N LEU A 16 -41.28 -5.19 11.16
CA LEU A 16 -41.39 -4.01 12.02
C LEU A 16 -41.32 -4.44 13.49
N PHE A 17 -40.59 -3.73 14.34
CA PHE A 17 -40.45 -4.07 15.76
C PHE A 17 -40.01 -2.87 16.61
N ARG A 18 -40.11 -3.00 17.93
CA ARG A 18 -39.51 -2.09 18.92
C ARG A 18 -38.37 -2.77 19.65
N ARG A 19 -37.40 -1.98 20.09
CA ARG A 19 -36.22 -2.46 20.82
C ARG A 19 -36.46 -2.38 22.33
N ALA A 20 -36.13 -3.46 23.05
CA ALA A 20 -36.26 -3.51 24.51
C ALA A 20 -35.13 -2.77 25.25
N ASP A 21 -34.01 -2.51 24.57
CA ASP A 21 -32.76 -2.04 25.17
C ASP A 21 -32.57 -0.51 25.06
N VAL A 22 -33.58 0.22 24.59
CA VAL A 22 -33.55 1.67 24.38
C VAL A 22 -34.72 2.34 25.08
N GLN A 23 -34.50 3.53 25.66
CA GLN A 23 -35.54 4.23 26.41
C GLN A 23 -36.64 4.85 25.53
N HIS A 24 -36.37 5.09 24.25
CA HIS A 24 -37.36 5.66 23.33
C HIS A 24 -38.29 4.59 22.76
N ARG A 25 -39.52 4.97 22.40
CA ARG A 25 -40.52 4.04 21.81
C ARG A 25 -40.52 4.01 20.29
N ASN A 26 -39.43 4.45 19.65
CA ASN A 26 -39.32 4.49 18.19
C ASN A 26 -39.37 3.09 17.58
N TRP A 27 -40.08 2.98 16.46
CA TRP A 27 -40.12 1.78 15.64
C TRP A 27 -38.83 1.57 14.84
N TYR A 28 -38.50 0.31 14.63
CA TYR A 28 -37.41 -0.17 13.79
C TYR A 28 -37.96 -1.13 12.76
N CYS A 29 -37.31 -1.22 11.61
CA CYS A 29 -37.55 -2.30 10.66
C CYS A 29 -36.29 -3.15 10.44
N ARG A 30 -36.50 -4.44 10.21
CA ARG A 30 -35.51 -5.41 9.73
C ARG A 30 -35.87 -5.76 8.30
N ILE A 31 -34.97 -5.46 7.38
CA ILE A 31 -35.12 -5.71 5.95
C ILE A 31 -34.13 -6.80 5.55
N ARG A 32 -34.60 -7.92 5.00
CA ARG A 32 -33.76 -8.97 4.44
C ARG A 32 -33.08 -8.43 3.19
N VAL A 33 -31.75 -8.50 3.14
CA VAL A 33 -31.01 -8.06 1.96
C VAL A 33 -31.18 -9.10 0.85
N PRO A 34 -31.69 -8.72 -0.34
CA PRO A 34 -31.83 -9.64 -1.46
C PRO A 34 -30.51 -10.34 -1.80
N GLY A 35 -30.54 -11.67 -2.01
CA GLY A 35 -29.36 -12.47 -2.33
C GLY A 35 -28.40 -12.74 -1.16
N SER A 36 -28.75 -12.37 0.07
CA SER A 36 -27.95 -12.63 1.26
C SER A 36 -28.83 -13.04 2.44
N ASP A 37 -28.33 -13.92 3.32
CA ASP A 37 -29.06 -14.31 4.54
C ASP A 37 -28.90 -13.32 5.71
N ARG A 38 -28.70 -12.04 5.38
CA ARG A 38 -28.48 -10.96 6.34
C ARG A 38 -29.66 -10.00 6.34
N TYR A 39 -29.92 -9.44 7.51
CA TYR A 39 -30.90 -8.37 7.70
C TYR A 39 -30.20 -7.04 7.94
N LYS A 40 -30.70 -5.96 7.33
CA LYS A 40 -30.38 -4.60 7.72
C LYS A 40 -31.44 -4.10 8.70
N THR A 41 -31.01 -3.61 9.85
CA THR A 41 -31.90 -2.95 10.81
C THR A 41 -31.84 -1.44 10.61
N VAL A 42 -32.99 -0.78 10.50
CA VAL A 42 -33.11 0.67 10.32
C VAL A 42 -34.04 1.23 11.41
N SER A 43 -33.65 2.35 12.03
CA SER A 43 -34.52 3.12 12.92
C SER A 43 -35.44 3.99 12.07
N LEU A 44 -36.75 3.90 12.30
CA LEU A 44 -37.75 4.68 11.57
C LEU A 44 -38.00 6.05 12.21
N ARG A 45 -37.39 6.32 13.36
CA ARG A 45 -37.42 7.61 14.07
C ARG A 45 -38.83 8.14 14.39
N THR A 46 -39.82 7.26 14.43
CA THR A 46 -41.20 7.60 14.80
C THR A 46 -41.74 6.59 15.80
N ALA A 47 -42.56 7.04 16.73
CA ALA A 47 -43.29 6.19 17.67
C ALA A 47 -44.68 5.80 17.15
N ASP A 48 -45.19 6.49 16.13
CA ASP A 48 -46.48 6.18 15.49
C ASP A 48 -46.34 4.97 14.56
N VAL A 49 -47.27 4.03 14.69
CA VAL A 49 -47.23 2.75 13.96
C VAL A 49 -47.60 2.92 12.49
N THR A 50 -48.50 3.84 12.16
CA THR A 50 -48.95 4.07 10.78
C THR A 50 -47.83 4.70 9.97
N THR A 51 -47.26 5.79 10.49
CA THR A 51 -46.07 6.45 9.93
C THR A 51 -44.89 5.47 9.84
N ALA A 52 -44.72 4.59 10.82
CA ALA A 52 -43.67 3.59 10.79
C ALA A 52 -43.84 2.55 9.68
N LYS A 53 -45.08 2.11 9.39
CA LYS A 53 -45.34 1.16 8.30
C LYS A 53 -44.95 1.75 6.95
N GLU A 54 -45.37 2.98 6.67
CA GLU A 54 -45.01 3.70 5.45
C GLU A 54 -43.48 3.86 5.32
N ALA A 55 -42.83 4.38 6.37
CA ALA A 55 -41.37 4.54 6.39
C ALA A 55 -40.60 3.20 6.25
N ALA A 56 -41.18 2.09 6.72
CA ALA A 56 -40.59 0.77 6.55
C ALA A 56 -40.65 0.29 5.09
N PHE A 57 -41.73 0.60 4.36
CA PHE A 57 -41.82 0.31 2.93
C PHE A 57 -40.84 1.16 2.11
N ASP A 58 -40.70 2.45 2.44
CA ASP A 58 -39.71 3.33 1.81
C ASP A 58 -38.28 2.85 2.04
N ALA A 59 -37.95 2.45 3.27
CA ALA A 59 -36.64 1.92 3.62
C ALA A 59 -36.32 0.60 2.88
N ASP A 60 -37.31 -0.27 2.68
CA ASP A 60 -37.15 -1.48 1.87
C ASP A 60 -36.97 -1.14 0.38
N ALA A 61 -37.73 -0.18 -0.16
CA ALA A 61 -37.59 0.27 -1.53
C ALA A 61 -36.20 0.87 -1.79
N ASP A 62 -35.70 1.75 -0.91
CA ASP A 62 -34.35 2.30 -0.96
C ASP A 62 -33.28 1.20 -0.89
N LEU A 63 -33.45 0.22 0.00
CA LEU A 63 -32.52 -0.91 0.10
C LEU A 63 -32.48 -1.74 -1.19
N ARG A 64 -33.64 -2.06 -1.77
CA ARG A 64 -33.72 -2.79 -3.05
C ARG A 64 -33.12 -1.98 -4.19
N PHE A 65 -33.37 -0.68 -4.23
CA PHE A 65 -32.77 0.22 -5.21
C PHE A 65 -31.25 0.17 -5.10
N ARG A 66 -30.70 0.31 -3.88
CA ARG A 66 -29.25 0.22 -3.65
C ARG A 66 -28.68 -1.11 -4.12
N VAL A 67 -29.32 -2.24 -3.77
CA VAL A 67 -28.86 -3.57 -4.23
C VAL A 67 -28.90 -3.66 -5.76
N LYS A 68 -29.98 -3.20 -6.40
CA LYS A 68 -30.14 -3.22 -7.86
C LYS A 68 -29.08 -2.37 -8.58
N HIS A 69 -28.66 -1.27 -7.98
CA HIS A 69 -27.65 -0.36 -8.52
C HIS A 69 -26.23 -0.60 -7.99
N ASP A 70 -25.97 -1.79 -7.41
CA ASP A 70 -24.67 -2.16 -6.82
C ASP A 70 -24.14 -1.15 -5.77
N VAL A 71 -25.06 -0.44 -5.11
CA VAL A 71 -24.75 0.47 -4.00
C VAL A 71 -24.66 -0.33 -2.70
N PRO A 72 -23.57 -0.18 -1.92
CA PRO A 72 -23.35 -0.91 -0.68
C PRO A 72 -24.46 -0.69 0.36
N VAL A 73 -25.03 -1.78 0.85
CA VAL A 73 -26.12 -1.77 1.85
C VAL A 73 -25.60 -1.62 3.28
N PHE A 74 -24.41 -2.16 3.56
CA PHE A 74 -23.77 -2.15 4.86
C PHE A 74 -22.60 -1.16 4.89
N ASN A 75 -22.64 -0.22 5.83
CA ASN A 75 -21.57 0.73 6.02
C ASN A 75 -20.39 0.06 6.72
N ARG A 76 -19.26 -0.06 6.03
CA ARG A 76 -17.96 -0.39 6.64
C ARG A 76 -17.10 0.86 6.75
N THR A 77 -16.33 0.95 7.81
CA THR A 77 -15.33 2.01 7.94
C THR A 77 -14.13 1.72 7.04
N PHE A 78 -13.38 2.76 6.67
CA PHE A 78 -12.13 2.59 5.95
C PHE A 78 -11.19 1.65 6.70
N ALA A 79 -11.06 1.78 8.03
CA ALA A 79 -10.18 0.92 8.83
C ALA A 79 -10.55 -0.57 8.74
N GLN A 80 -11.85 -0.90 8.69
CA GLN A 80 -12.29 -2.30 8.51
C GLN A 80 -11.90 -2.83 7.13
N ILE A 81 -12.07 -2.03 6.08
CA ILE A 81 -11.67 -2.41 4.72
C ILE A 81 -10.14 -2.53 4.62
N ALA A 82 -9.41 -1.60 5.22
CA ALA A 82 -7.96 -1.59 5.24
C ALA A 82 -7.38 -2.80 5.99
N LYS A 83 -8.05 -3.25 7.07
CA LYS A 83 -7.72 -4.51 7.74
C LYS A 83 -7.91 -5.71 6.82
N MET A 84 -9.06 -5.83 6.16
CA MET A 84 -9.31 -6.90 5.20
C MET A 84 -8.27 -6.93 4.06
N TYR A 85 -7.84 -5.75 3.61
CA TYR A 85 -6.78 -5.64 2.62
C TYR A 85 -5.42 -6.08 3.17
N ALA A 86 -5.08 -5.71 4.40
CA ALA A 86 -3.85 -6.14 5.06
C ALA A 86 -3.82 -7.67 5.28
N ASP A 87 -4.93 -8.26 5.75
CA ASP A 87 -5.09 -9.71 5.89
C ASP A 87 -4.94 -10.42 4.53
N HIS A 88 -5.51 -9.84 3.46
CA HIS A 88 -5.31 -10.34 2.11
C HIS A 88 -3.84 -10.25 1.65
N GLN A 89 -3.12 -9.17 1.98
CA GLN A 89 -1.67 -9.11 1.69
C GLN A 89 -0.87 -10.13 2.52
N GLN A 90 -1.31 -10.43 3.75
CA GLN A 90 -0.69 -11.45 4.59
C GLN A 90 -0.79 -12.83 3.94
N ALA A 91 -1.99 -13.23 3.50
CA ALA A 91 -2.21 -14.49 2.81
C ALA A 91 -1.35 -14.62 1.54
N ARG A 92 -1.19 -13.53 0.78
CA ARG A 92 -0.28 -13.50 -0.38
C ARG A 92 1.18 -13.65 0.00
N SER A 93 1.57 -13.18 1.18
CA SER A 93 2.93 -13.37 1.70
C SER A 93 3.15 -14.82 2.12
N GLU A 94 2.18 -15.43 2.79
CA GLU A 94 2.22 -16.84 3.22
C GLU A 94 2.25 -17.78 2.01
N ALA A 95 1.55 -17.43 0.93
CA ALA A 95 1.60 -18.11 -0.36
C ALA A 95 2.89 -17.86 -1.16
N GLY A 96 3.81 -17.01 -0.68
CA GLY A 96 5.07 -16.72 -1.35
C GLY A 96 4.99 -15.76 -2.54
N GLU A 97 3.83 -15.16 -2.83
CA GLU A 97 3.68 -14.18 -3.92
C GLU A 97 4.37 -12.84 -3.61
N ILE A 98 4.44 -12.49 -2.33
CA ILE A 98 5.15 -11.31 -1.85
C ILE A 98 6.06 -11.66 -0.68
N THR A 99 7.07 -10.83 -0.45
CA THR A 99 7.98 -10.98 0.69
C THR A 99 7.28 -10.55 1.99
N HIS A 100 7.50 -11.28 3.08
CA HIS A 100 6.95 -10.97 4.42
C HIS A 100 7.14 -9.50 4.82
N HIS A 101 8.36 -8.99 4.66
CA HIS A 101 8.67 -7.59 4.96
C HIS A 101 7.78 -6.58 4.20
N ARG A 102 7.33 -6.92 2.99
CA ARG A 102 6.44 -6.04 2.22
C ARG A 102 5.07 -5.93 2.89
N TRP A 103 4.52 -7.05 3.36
CA TRP A 103 3.25 -7.06 4.08
C TRP A 103 3.36 -6.25 5.38
N GLU A 104 4.39 -6.48 6.20
CA GLU A 104 4.62 -5.74 7.45
C GLU A 104 4.66 -4.22 7.22
N VAL A 105 5.37 -3.79 6.18
CA VAL A 105 5.46 -2.37 5.82
C VAL A 105 4.09 -1.80 5.42
N VAL A 106 3.32 -2.53 4.63
CA VAL A 106 1.98 -2.11 4.21
C VAL A 106 1.02 -2.03 5.40
N GLU A 107 1.00 -3.06 6.25
CA GLU A 107 0.17 -3.13 7.45
C GLU A 107 0.51 -2.02 8.45
N SER A 108 1.80 -1.78 8.68
CA SER A 108 2.30 -0.69 9.52
C SER A 108 1.88 0.68 9.00
N ILE A 109 2.00 0.94 7.68
CA ILE A 109 1.57 2.22 7.08
C ILE A 109 0.06 2.42 7.21
N ILE A 110 -0.73 1.39 6.92
CA ILE A 110 -2.19 1.43 7.07
C ILE A 110 -2.55 1.80 8.50
N ARG A 111 -1.99 1.09 9.47
CA ARG A 111 -2.29 1.26 10.89
C ARG A 111 -1.84 2.63 11.41
N ALA A 112 -0.58 3.01 11.14
CA ALA A 112 0.05 4.17 11.77
C ALA A 112 -0.29 5.49 11.07
N GLN A 113 -0.56 5.49 9.77
CA GLN A 113 -0.70 6.72 8.97
C GLN A 113 -2.10 6.86 8.38
N ILE A 114 -2.53 5.91 7.54
CA ILE A 114 -3.76 6.06 6.76
C ILE A 114 -5.00 5.96 7.67
N ASN A 115 -5.04 5.00 8.59
CA ASN A 115 -6.16 4.84 9.52
C ASN A 115 -6.27 6.04 10.49
N ARG A 116 -5.15 6.68 10.84
CA ARG A 116 -5.17 7.90 11.66
C ARG A 116 -5.84 9.07 10.94
N TYR A 117 -5.81 9.08 9.61
CA TYR A 117 -6.43 10.13 8.80
C TYR A 117 -7.89 9.83 8.47
N VAL A 118 -8.18 8.68 7.84
CA VAL A 118 -9.53 8.35 7.31
C VAL A 118 -10.15 7.10 7.92
N GLY A 119 -9.48 6.43 8.85
CA GLY A 119 -9.87 5.10 9.34
C GLY A 119 -11.29 5.01 9.89
N ALA A 120 -11.75 6.04 10.60
CA ALA A 120 -13.10 6.10 11.16
C ALA A 120 -14.18 6.44 10.12
N LYS A 121 -13.81 7.02 8.97
CA LYS A 121 -14.74 7.44 7.92
C LYS A 121 -15.35 6.21 7.26
N GLN A 122 -16.64 6.27 6.91
CA GLN A 122 -17.27 5.21 6.13
C GLN A 122 -16.66 5.18 4.72
N ILE A 123 -16.39 3.99 4.19
CA ILE A 123 -15.72 3.83 2.90
C ILE A 123 -16.45 4.55 1.75
N ALA A 124 -17.78 4.54 1.78
CA ALA A 124 -18.62 5.22 0.79
C ALA A 124 -18.49 6.75 0.81
N HIS A 125 -18.06 7.32 1.95
CA HIS A 125 -17.86 8.76 2.14
C HIS A 125 -16.40 9.18 2.00
N VAL A 126 -15.48 8.24 1.76
CA VAL A 126 -14.10 8.58 1.41
C VAL A 126 -14.10 9.13 -0.01
N SER A 127 -13.89 10.44 -0.14
CA SER A 127 -13.97 11.18 -1.38
C SER A 127 -12.60 11.31 -2.05
N HIS A 128 -12.62 11.82 -3.27
CA HIS A 128 -11.43 12.22 -4.00
C HIS A 128 -10.62 13.28 -3.25
N ASP A 129 -11.30 14.22 -2.58
CA ASP A 129 -10.65 15.29 -1.82
C ASP A 129 -9.92 14.75 -0.60
N ASP A 130 -10.46 13.72 0.07
CA ASP A 130 -9.73 13.07 1.16
C ASP A 130 -8.40 12.51 0.65
N PHE A 131 -8.42 11.86 -0.52
CA PHE A 131 -7.23 11.28 -1.14
C PHE A 131 -6.19 12.37 -1.50
N LEU A 132 -6.62 13.46 -2.13
CA LEU A 132 -5.75 14.57 -2.50
C LEU A 132 -5.29 15.41 -1.30
N GLY A 133 -6.06 15.44 -0.22
CA GLY A 133 -5.72 16.13 1.03
C GLY A 133 -4.70 15.39 1.89
N TYR A 134 -4.53 14.08 1.68
CA TYR A 134 -3.61 13.25 2.49
C TYR A 134 -2.17 13.80 2.55
N PRO A 135 -1.52 14.23 1.45
CA PRO A 135 -0.17 14.82 1.51
C PRO A 135 -0.05 16.03 2.44
N LEU A 136 -1.02 16.95 2.39
CA LEU A 136 -1.01 18.14 3.24
C LEU A 136 -1.14 17.74 4.70
N TRP A 137 -2.13 16.89 5.00
CA TRP A 137 -2.34 16.35 6.34
C TRP A 137 -1.08 15.64 6.86
N ARG A 138 -0.44 14.81 6.03
CA ARG A 138 0.73 14.01 6.41
C ARG A 138 1.96 14.85 6.75
N ARG A 139 2.14 15.99 6.08
CA ARG A 139 3.21 16.97 6.37
C ARG A 139 2.96 17.73 7.67
N GLN A 140 1.70 18.04 7.97
CA GLN A 140 1.31 18.78 9.17
C GLN A 140 1.27 17.89 10.43
N ASN A 141 0.82 16.64 10.31
CA ASN A 141 0.43 15.81 11.45
C ASN A 141 1.40 14.66 11.77
N GLY A 142 2.49 14.51 11.00
CA GLY A 142 3.43 13.44 11.29
C GLY A 142 4.86 13.75 10.90
N LEU A 143 5.75 13.04 11.58
CA LEU A 143 7.19 13.19 11.43
C LEU A 143 7.75 12.06 10.57
N GLY A 144 8.80 12.37 9.83
CA GLY A 144 9.67 11.43 9.16
C GLY A 144 10.72 10.88 10.13
N ARG A 145 11.70 10.15 9.59
CA ARG A 145 12.80 9.62 10.40
C ARG A 145 13.58 10.75 11.08
N GLY A 146 13.88 10.58 12.36
CA GLY A 146 14.67 11.53 13.14
C GLY A 146 13.99 12.89 13.35
N GLY A 147 12.65 12.93 13.38
CA GLY A 147 11.89 14.17 13.62
C GLY A 147 11.84 15.14 12.45
N ARG A 148 12.35 14.76 11.27
CA ARG A 148 12.35 15.61 10.07
C ARG A 148 11.00 15.61 9.37
N PRO A 149 10.68 16.60 8.54
CA PRO A 149 9.53 16.54 7.64
C PRO A 149 9.57 15.27 6.76
N VAL A 150 8.39 14.75 6.46
CA VAL A 150 8.24 13.50 5.70
C VAL A 150 8.56 13.75 4.25
N SER A 151 9.35 12.87 3.64
CA SER A 151 9.72 13.03 2.23
C SER A 151 8.53 12.77 1.29
N ASP A 152 8.48 13.50 0.17
CA ASP A 152 7.49 13.30 -0.89
C ASP A 152 7.49 11.87 -1.44
N ALA A 153 8.63 11.18 -1.42
CA ALA A 153 8.73 9.79 -1.82
C ALA A 153 7.96 8.86 -0.85
N THR A 154 8.06 9.13 0.46
CA THR A 154 7.32 8.42 1.50
C THR A 154 5.83 8.67 1.35
N ILE A 155 5.40 9.93 1.23
CA ILE A 155 3.98 10.28 1.06
C ILE A 155 3.41 9.63 -0.20
N ARG A 156 4.15 9.65 -1.32
CA ARG A 156 3.71 8.98 -2.56
C ARG A 156 3.52 7.48 -2.36
N TYR A 157 4.42 6.83 -1.61
CA TYR A 157 4.30 5.41 -1.30
C TYR A 157 3.06 5.12 -0.44
N GLU A 158 2.82 5.92 0.59
CA GLU A 158 1.62 5.85 1.43
C GLU A 158 0.33 6.08 0.60
N MET A 159 0.30 7.08 -0.28
CA MET A 159 -0.83 7.31 -1.21
C MET A 159 -1.06 6.13 -2.15
N SER A 160 0.00 5.45 -2.59
CA SER A 160 -0.13 4.26 -3.42
C SER A 160 -0.85 3.12 -2.68
N ILE A 161 -0.57 2.97 -1.38
CA ILE A 161 -1.23 1.99 -0.50
C ILE A 161 -2.68 2.41 -0.26
N PHE A 162 -2.94 3.69 0.02
CA PHE A 162 -4.30 4.22 0.17
C PHE A 162 -5.14 3.89 -1.07
N ARG A 163 -4.64 4.19 -2.26
CA ARG A 163 -5.31 3.84 -3.52
C ARG A 163 -5.53 2.34 -3.67
N SER A 164 -4.57 1.49 -3.26
CA SER A 164 -4.74 0.03 -3.29
C SER A 164 -5.84 -0.47 -2.35
N VAL A 165 -6.02 0.15 -1.18
CA VAL A 165 -7.13 -0.17 -0.26
C VAL A 165 -8.48 0.17 -0.90
N ILE A 166 -8.60 1.33 -1.55
CA ILE A 166 -9.82 1.71 -2.27
C ILE A 166 -10.08 0.77 -3.45
N ALA A 167 -9.04 0.43 -4.22
CA ALA A 167 -9.17 -0.53 -5.32
C ALA A 167 -9.61 -1.92 -4.83
N PHE A 168 -9.11 -2.37 -3.69
CA PHE A 168 -9.59 -3.60 -3.04
C PHE A 168 -11.05 -3.50 -2.63
N ALA A 169 -11.49 -2.34 -2.12
CA ALA A 169 -12.88 -2.08 -1.77
C ALA A 169 -13.81 -2.20 -2.99
N VAL A 170 -13.40 -1.61 -4.13
CA VAL A 170 -14.12 -1.72 -5.41
C VAL A 170 -14.17 -3.17 -5.89
N GLY A 171 -13.04 -3.89 -5.88
CA GLY A 171 -12.99 -5.30 -6.29
C GLY A 171 -13.89 -6.22 -5.45
N LYS A 172 -14.16 -5.85 -4.20
CA LYS A 172 -15.10 -6.55 -3.30
C LYS A 172 -16.53 -5.97 -3.33
N ARG A 173 -16.82 -5.02 -4.23
CA ARG A 173 -18.11 -4.32 -4.38
C ARG A 173 -18.58 -3.60 -3.10
N PHE A 174 -17.64 -3.11 -2.29
CA PHE A 174 -17.94 -2.26 -1.13
C PHE A 174 -18.12 -0.78 -1.48
N VAL A 175 -17.72 -0.37 -2.68
CA VAL A 175 -17.92 0.95 -3.28
C VAL A 175 -17.90 0.80 -4.80
N PRO A 176 -18.56 1.69 -5.56
CA PRO A 176 -18.51 1.68 -7.03
C PRO A 176 -17.13 2.08 -7.56
N GLU A 177 -16.86 1.79 -8.84
CA GLU A 177 -15.57 2.04 -9.47
C GLU A 177 -15.18 3.53 -9.53
N SER A 178 -16.18 4.42 -9.51
CA SER A 178 -15.99 5.87 -9.50
C SER A 178 -15.23 6.39 -8.27
N HIS A 179 -15.16 5.63 -7.17
CA HIS A 179 -14.39 5.98 -5.98
C HIS A 179 -12.87 5.89 -6.15
N VAL A 180 -12.38 5.16 -7.17
CA VAL A 180 -10.93 5.00 -7.37
C VAL A 180 -10.34 6.24 -8.05
N TYR A 181 -9.34 6.84 -7.41
CA TYR A 181 -8.51 7.88 -8.03
C TYR A 181 -7.69 7.31 -9.21
N LYS A 182 -8.02 7.73 -10.44
CA LYS A 182 -7.35 7.30 -11.68
C LYS A 182 -6.22 8.23 -12.17
N GLY A 183 -5.98 9.36 -11.51
CA GLY A 183 -4.97 10.34 -11.91
C GLY A 183 -3.51 9.98 -11.56
N LYS A 184 -2.58 10.83 -11.99
CA LYS A 184 -1.17 10.78 -11.53
C LYS A 184 -1.08 11.32 -10.12
N LEU A 185 -0.27 10.69 -9.27
CA LEU A 185 -0.05 11.17 -7.91
C LEU A 185 0.62 12.56 -7.95
N PRO A 186 0.08 13.59 -7.27
CA PRO A 186 0.43 15.00 -7.46
C PRO A 186 1.78 15.42 -6.84
N LEU A 187 2.67 14.46 -6.55
CA LEU A 187 3.93 14.71 -5.88
C LEU A 187 5.08 14.73 -6.90
N ALA A 188 6.04 15.63 -6.74
CA ALA A 188 7.22 15.71 -7.59
C ALA A 188 8.17 14.53 -7.34
N LYS A 189 8.60 13.86 -8.40
CA LYS A 189 9.55 12.75 -8.28
C LYS A 189 10.92 13.33 -7.95
N VAL A 190 11.44 13.05 -6.76
CA VAL A 190 12.81 13.43 -6.41
C VAL A 190 13.75 12.70 -7.37
N ARG A 191 14.45 13.47 -8.22
CA ARG A 191 15.49 12.94 -9.09
C ARG A 191 16.76 12.82 -8.26
N ARG A 192 17.48 11.71 -8.43
CA ARG A 192 18.85 11.59 -7.94
C ARG A 192 19.75 11.90 -9.13
N ASP A 193 20.62 12.88 -8.97
CA ASP A 193 21.57 13.23 -10.02
C ASP A 193 22.62 12.14 -10.14
N ALA A 194 23.10 11.95 -11.37
CA ALA A 194 24.22 11.05 -11.62
C ALA A 194 25.51 11.75 -11.18
N PHE A 195 26.48 10.97 -10.70
CA PHE A 195 27.81 11.49 -10.46
C PHE A 195 28.41 11.98 -11.78
N THR A 196 28.96 13.19 -11.77
CA THR A 196 29.77 13.68 -12.89
C THR A 196 31.11 12.96 -12.94
N PRO A 197 31.80 12.90 -14.10
CA PRO A 197 33.15 12.36 -14.18
C PRO A 197 34.14 13.02 -13.20
N GLU A 198 33.97 14.31 -12.93
CA GLU A 198 34.78 15.06 -11.97
C GLU A 198 34.52 14.64 -10.52
N GLU A 199 33.25 14.49 -10.14
CA GLU A 199 32.88 13.98 -8.82
C GLU A 199 33.37 12.54 -8.62
N TYR A 200 33.31 11.72 -9.67
CA TYR A 200 33.87 10.38 -9.65
C TYR A 200 35.40 10.38 -9.48
N ARG A 201 36.12 11.26 -10.19
CA ARG A 201 37.58 11.43 -10.00
C ARG A 201 37.93 11.90 -8.58
N LYS A 202 37.14 12.81 -8.01
CA LYS A 202 37.29 13.27 -6.62
C LYS A 202 37.07 12.10 -5.64
N LEU A 203 36.00 11.32 -5.83
CA LEU A 203 35.71 10.13 -5.03
C LEU A 203 36.86 9.12 -5.09
N HIS A 204 37.35 8.83 -6.30
CA HIS A 204 38.45 7.91 -6.56
C HIS A 204 39.75 8.36 -5.88
N THR A 205 40.08 9.66 -5.98
CA THR A 205 41.28 10.24 -5.37
C THR A 205 41.19 10.24 -3.85
N PHE A 206 40.02 10.60 -3.31
CA PHE A 206 39.77 10.52 -1.87
C PHE A 206 39.89 9.09 -1.34
N ALA A 207 39.28 8.12 -2.02
CA ALA A 207 39.26 6.72 -1.59
C ALA A 207 40.69 6.13 -1.49
N ARG A 208 41.57 6.44 -2.44
CA ARG A 208 42.99 6.02 -2.40
C ARG A 208 43.72 6.57 -1.17
N GLY A 209 43.55 7.85 -0.86
CA GLY A 209 44.10 8.46 0.35
C GLY A 209 43.46 7.92 1.63
N TRP A 210 42.16 7.64 1.60
CA TRP A 210 41.40 7.07 2.70
C TRP A 210 41.86 5.67 3.08
N ILE A 211 42.17 4.80 2.11
CA ILE A 211 42.76 3.48 2.37
C ILE A 211 44.09 3.62 3.10
N LYS A 212 45.00 4.48 2.60
CA LYS A 212 46.33 4.70 3.20
C LYS A 212 46.28 5.22 4.64
N ARG A 213 45.24 5.99 5.01
CA ARG A 213 45.03 6.49 6.37
C ARG A 213 44.36 5.47 7.31
N ALA A 214 44.37 4.18 6.98
CA ALA A 214 43.82 3.16 7.85
C ALA A 214 44.74 2.95 9.06
N ARG A 215 44.16 2.92 10.27
CA ARG A 215 44.92 2.73 11.52
C ARG A 215 45.36 1.29 11.76
N THR A 216 44.67 0.33 11.15
CA THR A 216 44.92 -1.11 11.32
C THR A 216 44.78 -1.83 9.99
N ARG A 217 45.46 -2.98 9.86
CA ARG A 217 45.37 -3.88 8.70
C ARG A 217 43.92 -4.28 8.40
N LYS A 218 43.12 -4.51 9.44
CA LYS A 218 41.68 -4.80 9.33
C LYS A 218 40.95 -3.64 8.66
N PHE A 219 41.15 -2.39 9.10
CA PHE A 219 40.49 -1.25 8.47
C PHE A 219 40.99 -1.01 7.05
N GLU A 220 42.28 -1.21 6.78
CA GLU A 220 42.84 -1.11 5.43
C GLU A 220 42.11 -2.06 4.47
N TRP A 221 41.97 -3.33 4.85
CA TRP A 221 41.26 -4.34 4.07
C TRP A 221 39.80 -3.96 3.79
N HIS A 222 39.05 -3.51 4.80
CA HIS A 222 37.63 -3.12 4.61
C HIS A 222 37.49 -1.90 3.69
N ARG A 223 38.40 -0.92 3.80
CA ARG A 223 38.43 0.26 2.93
C ARG A 223 38.77 -0.12 1.50
N GLN A 224 39.72 -1.03 1.31
CA GLN A 224 40.11 -1.54 0.01
C GLN A 224 38.98 -2.34 -0.65
N LEU A 225 38.28 -3.18 0.13
CA LEU A 225 37.09 -3.89 -0.34
C LEU A 225 36.00 -2.92 -0.82
N ALA A 226 35.68 -1.89 -0.03
CA ALA A 226 34.68 -0.89 -0.40
C ALA A 226 35.08 -0.12 -1.67
N TYR A 227 36.35 0.23 -1.80
CA TYR A 227 36.88 0.90 -2.99
C TYR A 227 36.81 0.03 -4.25
N ASN A 228 37.26 -1.23 -4.17
CA ASN A 228 37.17 -2.17 -5.27
C ASN A 228 35.72 -2.42 -5.68
N PHE A 229 34.80 -2.46 -4.69
CA PHE A 229 33.37 -2.57 -4.95
C PHE A 229 32.84 -1.37 -5.73
N ILE A 230 33.24 -0.14 -5.39
CA ILE A 230 32.87 1.08 -6.14
C ILE A 230 33.37 0.97 -7.60
N LEU A 231 34.63 0.58 -7.82
CA LEU A 231 35.19 0.41 -9.16
C LEU A 231 34.39 -0.60 -9.99
N ILE A 232 34.07 -1.77 -9.42
CA ILE A 232 33.29 -2.79 -10.11
C ILE A 232 31.90 -2.26 -10.47
N MET A 233 31.21 -1.62 -9.52
CA MET A 233 29.86 -1.09 -9.74
C MET A 233 29.82 -0.01 -10.85
N CYS A 234 30.80 0.90 -10.86
CA CYS A 234 30.89 1.97 -11.85
C CYS A 234 31.22 1.47 -13.25
N ASN A 235 32.09 0.46 -13.39
CA ASN A 235 32.52 -0.05 -14.70
C ASN A 235 31.54 -1.06 -15.32
N THR A 236 30.68 -1.69 -14.51
CA THR A 236 29.80 -2.78 -14.98
C THR A 236 28.32 -2.38 -15.08
N GLY A 237 27.89 -1.33 -14.36
CA GLY A 237 26.49 -0.95 -14.29
C GLY A 237 25.58 -2.02 -13.67
N MET A 238 26.14 -2.95 -12.88
CA MET A 238 25.36 -3.98 -12.21
C MET A 238 24.50 -3.39 -11.07
N ARG A 239 23.38 -4.03 -10.77
CA ARG A 239 22.53 -3.64 -9.65
C ARG A 239 23.16 -4.09 -8.32
N PRO A 240 22.90 -3.40 -7.19
CA PRO A 240 23.45 -3.82 -5.89
C PRO A 240 23.12 -5.26 -5.50
N ALA A 241 21.94 -5.77 -5.86
CA ALA A 241 21.57 -7.16 -5.61
C ALA A 241 22.37 -8.14 -6.49
N GLU A 242 22.64 -7.77 -7.75
CA GLU A 242 23.48 -8.54 -8.67
C GLU A 242 24.91 -8.65 -8.13
N ALA A 243 25.47 -7.54 -7.64
CA ALA A 243 26.81 -7.48 -7.08
C ALA A 243 26.99 -8.35 -5.84
N LYS A 244 25.98 -8.37 -4.95
CA LYS A 244 26.01 -9.17 -3.72
C LYS A 244 25.97 -10.68 -3.97
N ASN A 245 25.40 -11.11 -5.08
CA ASN A 245 25.25 -12.52 -5.44
C ASN A 245 26.41 -13.07 -6.28
N LEU A 246 27.32 -12.19 -6.72
CA LEU A 246 28.44 -12.53 -7.59
C LEU A 246 29.43 -13.45 -6.86
N ARG A 247 29.83 -14.55 -7.50
CA ARG A 247 30.85 -15.48 -7.01
C ARG A 247 32.00 -15.59 -7.99
N TRP A 248 33.15 -16.09 -7.54
CA TRP A 248 34.32 -16.30 -8.42
C TRP A 248 34.02 -17.15 -9.66
N ARG A 249 33.17 -18.18 -9.53
CA ARG A 249 32.72 -19.02 -10.67
C ARG A 249 31.91 -18.27 -11.73
N ASP A 250 31.36 -17.11 -11.36
CA ASP A 250 30.50 -16.30 -12.22
C ASP A 250 31.35 -15.28 -13.03
N VAL A 251 32.68 -15.30 -12.89
CA VAL A 251 33.63 -14.41 -13.57
C VAL A 251 34.44 -15.22 -14.58
N ALA A 252 34.44 -14.80 -15.84
CA ALA A 252 35.24 -15.40 -16.89
C ALA A 252 36.02 -14.33 -17.65
N ILE A 253 37.26 -14.63 -18.02
CA ILE A 253 38.04 -13.79 -18.93
C ILE A 253 37.88 -14.40 -20.32
N ARG A 254 37.46 -13.58 -21.29
CA ARG A 254 37.40 -13.98 -22.70
C ARG A 254 38.23 -13.01 -23.54
N THR A 255 38.59 -13.46 -24.72
CA THR A 255 39.29 -12.65 -25.72
C THR A 255 38.35 -12.45 -26.89
N ASP A 256 38.23 -11.21 -27.36
CA ASP A 256 37.45 -10.90 -28.57
C ASP A 256 38.14 -11.45 -29.83
N THR A 257 37.44 -11.42 -30.96
CA THR A 257 38.00 -11.71 -32.29
C THR A 257 39.20 -10.82 -32.63
N GLU A 258 39.28 -9.63 -32.05
CA GLU A 258 40.39 -8.68 -32.20
C GLU A 258 41.50 -8.83 -31.15
N GLY A 259 41.51 -9.91 -30.35
CA GLY A 259 42.56 -10.15 -29.36
C GLY A 259 42.43 -9.35 -28.05
N ARG A 260 41.40 -8.51 -27.91
CA ARG A 260 41.15 -7.70 -26.71
C ARG A 260 40.61 -8.57 -25.57
N ARG A 261 41.23 -8.51 -24.38
CA ARG A 261 40.76 -9.24 -23.19
C ARG A 261 39.58 -8.50 -22.57
N MET A 262 38.51 -9.23 -22.29
CA MET A 262 37.31 -8.71 -21.64
C MET A 262 36.91 -9.59 -20.46
N VAL A 263 36.35 -8.97 -19.42
CA VAL A 263 35.80 -9.71 -18.28
C VAL A 263 34.30 -9.85 -18.46
N ILE A 264 33.85 -11.10 -18.52
CA ILE A 264 32.44 -11.46 -18.59
C ILE A 264 31.97 -11.85 -17.19
N LEU A 265 30.88 -11.21 -16.77
CA LEU A 265 30.26 -11.38 -15.46
C LEU A 265 28.85 -11.95 -15.64
N HIS A 266 28.63 -13.14 -15.10
CA HIS A 266 27.32 -13.78 -15.06
C HIS A 266 26.58 -13.36 -13.80
N VAL A 267 25.84 -12.26 -13.88
CA VAL A 267 25.17 -11.69 -12.71
C VAL A 267 23.77 -12.25 -12.50
N ARG A 268 23.40 -12.42 -11.22
CA ARG A 268 22.09 -12.93 -10.79
C ARG A 268 21.44 -11.95 -9.81
N GLY A 269 20.33 -11.36 -10.24
CA GLY A 269 19.46 -10.53 -9.40
C GLY A 269 18.52 -11.40 -8.56
N LYS A 270 17.35 -10.84 -8.19
CA LYS A 270 16.34 -11.58 -7.42
C LYS A 270 15.74 -12.74 -8.23
N ASP A 271 15.22 -12.44 -9.43
CA ASP A 271 14.51 -13.41 -10.29
C ASP A 271 15.05 -13.44 -11.73
N LYS A 272 16.17 -12.77 -11.99
CA LYS A 272 16.72 -12.58 -13.34
C LYS A 272 18.22 -12.76 -13.35
N SER A 273 18.73 -13.34 -14.42
CA SER A 273 20.17 -13.40 -14.71
C SER A 273 20.47 -12.71 -16.04
N ARG A 274 21.65 -12.10 -16.14
CA ARG A 274 22.15 -11.53 -17.39
C ARG A 274 23.68 -11.61 -17.42
N GLN A 275 24.23 -11.52 -18.61
CA GLN A 275 25.67 -11.36 -18.81
C GLN A 275 25.99 -9.88 -18.90
N LEU A 276 27.06 -9.47 -18.23
CA LEU A 276 27.65 -8.14 -18.34
C LEU A 276 29.07 -8.29 -18.85
N VAL A 277 29.46 -7.41 -19.76
CA VAL A 277 30.82 -7.33 -20.26
C VAL A 277 31.44 -6.07 -19.67
N ALA A 278 32.48 -6.25 -18.87
CA ALA A 278 33.38 -5.15 -18.53
C ALA A 278 34.46 -5.13 -19.61
N GLY A 279 34.32 -4.20 -20.55
CA GLY A 279 35.35 -3.93 -21.54
C GLY A 279 36.56 -3.26 -20.87
N ASP A 280 37.75 -3.54 -21.39
CA ASP A 280 38.94 -2.78 -21.04
C ASP A 280 38.78 -1.40 -21.67
N VAL A 281 38.25 -0.44 -20.89
CA VAL A 281 38.29 0.97 -21.27
C VAL A 281 39.67 1.45 -20.87
N THR A 282 40.68 1.09 -21.66
CA THR A 282 41.93 1.85 -21.67
C THR A 282 41.56 3.30 -21.99
N PRO A 283 41.89 4.26 -21.12
CA PRO A 283 41.71 5.68 -21.41
C PRO A 283 42.56 6.14 -22.59
#